data_AF-A0A3T0W4V8-F1
#
_entry.id   AF-A0A3T0W4V8-F1
#
_cell.length_a   1.000
_cell.length_b   1.000
_cell.length_c   1.000
_cell.angle_alpha   90.00
_cell.angle_beta   90.00
_cell.angle_gamma   90.00
#
_symmetry.space_group_name_H-M   'P 1'
#
loop_
_entity.id
_entity.type
_entity.pdbx_description
1 polymer ?
#
loop_
_entity_poly.entity_id
_entity_poly.type
_entity_poly.pdbx_seq_one_letter_code
_entity_poly.pdbx_strand_id
1 'polypeptide(L)'
;MSLLPMANAVSDENYVKEAKRAIAKKQLVGALNNTKWNELISEVREFSEKPCYRTKVVTGYISGWENEWHYHLPFPLLCVEWIDIDYSEQVLTLVKKIGMEFEATNSVIRIWGYFPKRYDRFGEEFN
;
A
#
# COMPACT_ATOMS: atom_id res chain seq x y z
N MET A 1 -11.47 -21.70 -9.22
CA MET A 1 -11.18 -20.27 -9.01
C MET A 1 -9.86 -20.19 -8.25
N SER A 2 -8.75 -19.83 -8.88
CA SER A 2 -7.59 -19.40 -8.10
C SER A 2 -7.91 -18.01 -7.58
N LEU A 3 -8.24 -17.90 -6.29
CA LEU A 3 -8.45 -16.62 -5.64
C LEU A 3 -7.09 -15.91 -5.60
N LEU A 4 -6.95 -14.83 -6.38
CA LEU A 4 -5.77 -13.97 -6.31
C LEU A 4 -5.54 -13.51 -4.86
N PRO A 5 -4.29 -13.33 -4.41
CA PRO A 5 -4.05 -12.91 -3.04
C PRO A 5 -4.66 -11.53 -2.80
N MET A 6 -5.27 -11.37 -1.63
CA MET A 6 -5.91 -10.15 -1.16
C MET A 6 -5.16 -9.63 0.07
N ALA A 7 -5.56 -8.50 0.65
CA ALA A 7 -4.82 -7.79 1.70
C ALA A 7 -4.39 -8.66 2.89
N ASN A 8 -5.16 -9.71 3.21
CA ASN A 8 -4.89 -10.65 4.31
C ASN A 8 -4.17 -11.94 3.88
N ALA A 9 -3.69 -12.04 2.64
CA ALA A 9 -2.89 -13.18 2.21
C ALA A 9 -1.63 -13.28 3.07
N VAL A 10 -1.32 -14.48 3.55
CA VAL A 10 -0.16 -14.74 4.42
C VAL A 10 0.56 -15.95 3.87
N SER A 11 1.85 -15.79 3.55
CA SER A 11 2.75 -16.89 3.18
C SER A 11 3.57 -17.38 4.37
N ASP A 12 3.90 -16.50 5.32
CA ASP A 12 4.68 -16.79 6.52
C ASP A 12 4.10 -16.11 7.76
N GLU A 13 3.68 -16.90 8.75
CA GLU A 13 3.16 -16.40 10.03
C GLU A 13 4.22 -15.67 10.86
N ASN A 14 5.50 -15.99 10.69
CA ASN A 14 6.58 -15.31 11.41
C ASN A 14 6.69 -13.86 10.97
N TYR A 15 6.53 -13.60 9.67
CA TYR A 15 6.47 -12.24 9.14
C TYR A 15 5.32 -11.42 9.74
N VAL A 16 4.15 -12.04 9.92
CA VAL A 16 3.01 -11.39 10.60
C VAL A 16 3.34 -11.04 12.05
N LYS A 17 3.98 -11.95 12.78
CA LYS A 17 4.40 -11.73 14.17
C LYS A 17 5.42 -10.59 14.27
N GLU A 18 6.38 -10.54 13.34
CA GLU A 18 7.37 -9.48 13.26
C GLU A 18 6.72 -8.12 12.95
N ALA A 19 5.85 -8.05 11.95
CA ALA A 19 5.13 -6.83 11.61
C ALA A 19 4.33 -6.29 12.81
N LYS A 20 3.59 -7.16 13.50
CA LYS A 20 2.85 -6.79 14.73
C LYS A 20 3.76 -6.26 15.84
N ARG A 21 4.92 -6.87 16.05
CA ARG A 21 5.93 -6.38 17.02
C ARG A 21 6.45 -5.00 16.61
N ALA A 22 6.73 -4.78 15.34
CA ALA A 22 7.20 -3.50 14.83
C ALA A 22 6.15 -2.39 14.98
N ILE A 23 4.88 -2.69 14.65
CA ILE A 23 3.73 -1.79 14.85
C ILE A 23 3.61 -1.36 16.32
N ALA A 24 3.62 -2.34 17.24
CA ALA A 24 3.51 -2.07 18.67
C ALA A 24 4.70 -1.25 19.19
N LYS A 25 5.94 -1.61 18.81
CA LYS A 25 7.16 -0.91 19.22
C LYS A 25 7.18 0.55 18.74
N LYS A 26 6.69 0.80 17.53
CA LYS A 26 6.61 2.14 16.92
C LYS A 26 5.35 2.91 17.33
N GLN A 27 4.45 2.32 18.10
CA GLN A 27 3.16 2.89 18.50
C GLN A 27 2.31 3.35 17.30
N LEU A 28 2.31 2.57 16.23
CA LEU A 28 1.57 2.92 15.01
C LEU A 28 0.07 2.68 15.19
N VAL A 29 -0.74 3.61 14.69
CA VAL A 29 -2.21 3.54 14.70
C VAL A 29 -2.70 3.30 13.28
N GLY A 30 -3.52 2.27 13.05
CA GLY A 30 -3.99 1.93 11.71
C GLY A 30 -4.86 3.03 11.10
N ALA A 31 -4.50 3.49 9.91
CA ALA A 31 -5.28 4.42 9.09
C ALA A 31 -6.20 3.67 8.11
N LEU A 32 -5.80 2.46 7.71
CA LEU A 32 -6.54 1.59 6.78
C LEU A 32 -6.75 0.20 7.36
N ASN A 33 -7.72 -0.51 6.81
CA ASN A 33 -8.04 -1.90 7.13
C ASN A 33 -8.09 -2.75 5.85
N ASN A 34 -8.25 -4.07 6.02
CA ASN A 34 -8.28 -5.00 4.89
C ASN A 34 -9.41 -4.70 3.90
N THR A 35 -10.54 -4.13 4.32
CA THR A 35 -11.64 -3.78 3.41
C THR A 35 -11.20 -2.73 2.40
N LYS A 36 -10.67 -1.59 2.88
CA LYS A 36 -10.16 -0.53 2.00
C LYS A 36 -9.02 -1.03 1.11
N TRP A 37 -8.10 -1.81 1.67
CA TRP A 37 -7.02 -2.41 0.89
C TRP A 37 -7.52 -3.33 -0.21
N ASN A 38 -8.51 -4.18 0.09
CA ASN A 38 -9.10 -5.08 -0.88
C ASN A 38 -9.80 -4.33 -2.01
N GLU A 39 -10.53 -3.25 -1.69
CA GLU A 39 -11.16 -2.40 -2.71
C GLU A 39 -10.13 -1.77 -3.65
N LEU A 40 -9.03 -1.23 -3.11
CA LEU A 40 -7.94 -0.67 -3.92
C LEU A 40 -7.35 -1.75 -4.84
N ILE A 41 -6.99 -2.91 -4.29
CA ILE A 41 -6.40 -4.02 -5.06
C ILE A 41 -7.33 -4.47 -6.17
N SER A 42 -8.61 -4.71 -5.85
CA SER A 42 -9.59 -5.18 -6.81
C SER A 42 -9.77 -4.20 -7.96
N GLU A 43 -9.96 -2.91 -7.65
CA GLU A 43 -10.19 -1.90 -8.68
C GLU A 43 -8.95 -1.65 -9.54
N VAL A 44 -7.75 -1.57 -8.96
CA VAL A 44 -6.51 -1.36 -9.73
C VAL A 44 -6.19 -2.56 -10.64
N ARG A 45 -6.53 -3.79 -10.24
CA ARG A 45 -6.34 -4.97 -11.10
C ARG A 45 -7.17 -4.92 -12.37
N GLU A 46 -8.33 -4.28 -12.33
CA GLU A 46 -9.22 -4.07 -13.47
C GLU A 46 -8.78 -2.92 -14.39
N PHE A 47 -7.77 -2.13 -14.00
CA PHE A 47 -7.25 -1.07 -14.88
C PHE A 47 -6.59 -1.68 -16.11
N SER A 48 -6.83 -1.07 -17.27
CA SER A 48 -6.18 -1.44 -18.54
C SER A 48 -4.66 -1.33 -18.44
N GLU A 49 -4.18 -0.25 -17.81
CA GLU A 49 -2.78 -0.02 -17.48
C GLU A 49 -2.64 0.12 -15.97
N LYS A 50 -1.81 -0.75 -15.37
CA LYS A 50 -1.62 -0.76 -13.92
C LYS A 50 -0.59 0.30 -13.55
N PRO A 51 -0.88 1.19 -12.59
CA PRO A 51 0.05 2.21 -12.17
C PRO A 51 1.26 1.56 -11.49
N CYS A 52 2.45 2.15 -11.62
CA CYS A 52 3.56 1.72 -10.79
C CYS A 52 3.29 2.12 -9.33
N TYR A 53 3.84 1.34 -8.42
CA TYR A 53 3.76 1.58 -7.01
C TYR A 53 5.07 1.26 -6.32
N ARG A 54 5.22 1.80 -5.11
CA ARG A 54 6.30 1.52 -4.19
C ARG A 54 5.75 1.50 -2.78
N THR A 55 6.24 0.61 -1.93
CA THR A 55 5.74 0.48 -0.56
C THR A 55 6.84 0.72 0.46
N LYS A 56 6.45 1.20 1.63
CA LYS A 56 7.24 1.07 2.86
C LYS A 56 6.49 0.20 3.83
N VAL A 57 7.19 -0.79 4.38
CA VAL A 57 6.66 -1.67 5.41
C VAL A 57 7.10 -1.24 6.80
N VAL A 58 6.35 -1.68 7.81
CA VAL A 58 6.56 -1.36 9.23
C VAL A 58 7.89 -1.88 9.79
N THR A 59 8.59 -2.79 9.11
CA THR A 59 9.96 -3.19 9.46
C THR A 59 11.01 -2.17 9.00
N GLY A 60 10.64 -1.23 8.12
CA GLY A 60 11.49 -0.14 7.64
C GLY A 60 12.00 -0.30 6.21
N TYR A 61 11.79 -1.46 5.58
CA TYR A 61 12.12 -1.67 4.17
C TYR A 61 11.23 -0.81 3.26
N ILE A 62 11.85 -0.18 2.26
CA ILE A 62 11.19 0.54 1.17
C ILE A 62 11.50 -0.20 -0.13
N SER A 63 10.48 -0.60 -0.87
CA SER A 63 10.65 -1.32 -2.14
C SER A 63 11.19 -0.42 -3.25
N GLY A 64 11.55 -1.03 -4.38
CA GLY A 64 11.62 -0.31 -5.64
C GLY A 64 10.21 0.01 -6.17
N TRP A 65 10.17 0.72 -7.30
CA TRP A 65 8.95 0.91 -8.07
C TRP A 65 8.69 -0.31 -8.97
N GLU A 66 7.45 -0.75 -9.05
CA GLU A 66 7.00 -1.84 -9.92
C GLU A 66 5.50 -1.72 -10.23
N ASN A 67 4.98 -2.48 -11.18
CA ASN A 67 3.56 -2.40 -11.59
C ASN A 67 2.81 -3.74 -11.49
N GLU A 68 3.37 -4.72 -10.78
CA GLU A 68 2.75 -6.05 -10.62
C GLU A 68 1.83 -6.10 -9.39
N TRP A 69 0.52 -5.90 -9.61
CA TRP A 69 -0.51 -5.84 -8.56
C TRP A 69 -1.10 -7.20 -8.16
N HIS A 70 -0.75 -8.29 -8.84
CA HIS A 70 -1.31 -9.61 -8.55
C HIS A 70 -0.53 -10.32 -7.45
N TYR A 71 0.80 -10.30 -7.50
CA TYR A 71 1.61 -11.17 -6.62
C TYR A 71 2.74 -10.45 -5.86
N HIS A 72 3.13 -9.24 -6.28
CA HIS A 72 4.29 -8.57 -5.70
C HIS A 72 3.95 -7.58 -4.58
N LEU A 73 2.65 -7.32 -4.35
CA LEU A 73 2.22 -6.54 -3.20
C LEU A 73 2.72 -7.19 -1.90
N PRO A 74 3.10 -6.40 -0.89
CA PRO A 74 3.70 -6.91 0.35
C PRO A 74 2.63 -7.53 1.25
N PHE A 75 2.17 -8.72 0.89
CA PHE A 75 1.16 -9.44 1.64
C PHE A 75 1.73 -10.00 2.96
N PRO A 76 1.00 -9.89 4.08
CA PRO A 76 -0.27 -9.16 4.22
C PRO A 76 -0.06 -7.65 4.30
N LEU A 77 -0.99 -6.87 3.74
CA LEU A 77 -0.93 -5.39 3.75
C LEU A 77 -1.05 -4.76 5.15
N LEU A 78 -1.30 -5.58 6.17
CA LEU A 78 -1.09 -5.19 7.57
C LEU A 78 0.32 -4.61 7.81
N CYS A 79 1.34 -5.06 7.08
CA CYS A 79 2.70 -4.56 7.26
C CYS A 79 2.96 -3.21 6.56
N VAL A 80 2.05 -2.69 5.73
CA VAL A 80 2.29 -1.49 4.93
C VAL A 80 2.12 -0.22 5.76
N GLU A 81 3.21 0.53 5.93
CA GLU A 81 3.22 1.86 6.55
C GLU A 81 2.63 2.90 5.59
N TRP A 82 3.03 2.85 4.31
CA TRP A 82 2.45 3.61 3.20
C TRP A 82 2.73 2.95 1.85
N ILE A 83 1.92 3.29 0.84
CA ILE A 83 2.15 2.95 -0.57
C ILE A 83 2.12 4.24 -1.40
N ASP A 84 3.16 4.45 -2.20
CA ASP A 84 3.20 5.44 -3.27
C ASP A 84 2.68 4.78 -4.55
N ILE A 85 1.87 5.50 -5.30
CA ILE A 85 1.36 5.10 -6.61
C ILE A 85 1.60 6.26 -7.57
N ASP A 86 2.00 5.97 -8.80
CA ASP A 86 2.11 6.99 -9.85
C ASP A 86 0.79 7.76 -10.00
N TYR A 87 0.90 9.07 -10.13
CA TYR A 87 -0.25 9.93 -10.25
C TYR A 87 -1.00 9.66 -11.55
N SER A 88 -2.30 9.41 -11.42
CA SER A 88 -3.26 9.56 -12.50
C SER A 88 -4.60 10.01 -11.93
N GLU A 89 -5.39 10.71 -12.74
CA GLU A 89 -6.74 11.12 -12.35
C GLU A 89 -7.63 9.92 -11.97
N GLN A 90 -7.39 8.77 -12.62
CA GLN A 90 -8.09 7.53 -12.33
C GLN A 90 -7.76 7.02 -10.92
N VAL A 91 -6.48 6.96 -10.55
CA VAL A 91 -6.04 6.56 -9.20
C VAL A 91 -6.54 7.57 -8.16
N LEU A 92 -6.41 8.87 -8.43
CA LEU A 92 -6.84 9.91 -7.50
C LEU A 92 -8.35 9.81 -7.20
N THR A 93 -9.16 9.60 -8.24
CA THR A 93 -10.61 9.43 -8.11
C THR A 93 -10.95 8.18 -7.32
N LEU A 94 -10.25 7.06 -7.57
CA LEU A 94 -10.44 5.80 -6.86
C LEU A 94 -10.15 5.96 -5.35
N VAL A 95 -8.99 6.53 -5.00
CA VAL A 95 -8.55 6.71 -3.61
C VAL A 95 -9.52 7.60 -2.84
N LYS A 96 -10.02 8.68 -3.47
CA LYS A 96 -11.07 9.54 -2.91
C LYS A 96 -12.39 8.78 -2.72
N LYS A 97 -12.81 7.99 -3.71
CA LYS A 97 -14.06 7.20 -3.67
C LYS A 97 -14.05 6.17 -2.52
N ILE A 98 -12.94 5.48 -2.30
CA ILE A 98 -12.78 4.52 -1.19
C ILE A 98 -12.73 5.23 0.18
N GLY A 99 -12.43 6.54 0.20
CA GLY A 99 -12.25 7.30 1.43
C GLY A 99 -10.96 6.90 2.16
N MET A 100 -9.88 6.70 1.41
CA MET A 100 -8.56 6.42 1.98
C MET A 100 -7.90 7.69 2.49
N GLU A 101 -7.01 7.54 3.46
CA GLU A 101 -6.14 8.64 3.88
C GLU A 101 -4.94 8.73 2.96
N PHE A 102 -4.78 9.85 2.27
CA PHE A 102 -3.75 10.03 1.26
C PHE A 102 -3.22 11.47 1.20
N GLU A 103 -2.06 11.63 0.58
CA GLU A 103 -1.51 12.91 0.12
C GLU A 103 -1.03 12.76 -1.31
N ALA A 104 -1.21 13.78 -2.14
CA ALA A 104 -0.82 13.75 -3.53
C ALA A 104 0.14 14.91 -3.86
N THR A 105 1.08 14.62 -4.74
CA THR A 105 1.93 15.59 -5.44
C THR A 105 1.52 15.63 -6.92
N ASN A 106 2.31 16.27 -7.77
CA ASN A 106 2.04 16.30 -9.21
C ASN A 106 2.31 14.95 -9.90
N SER A 107 3.09 14.06 -9.28
CA SER A 107 3.56 12.82 -9.88
C SER A 107 3.29 11.57 -9.04
N VAL A 108 3.00 11.71 -7.74
CA VAL A 108 2.79 10.58 -6.82
C VAL A 108 1.58 10.80 -5.92
N ILE A 109 0.79 9.75 -5.72
CA ILE A 109 -0.27 9.64 -4.71
C ILE A 109 0.20 8.68 -3.61
N ARG A 110 0.44 9.20 -2.40
CA ARG A 110 0.78 8.41 -1.22
C ARG A 110 -0.45 8.08 -0.41
N ILE A 111 -0.70 6.80 -0.20
CA ILE A 111 -1.77 6.29 0.66
C ILE A 111 -1.16 5.81 1.98
N TRP A 112 -1.75 6.23 3.10
CA TRP A 112 -1.26 5.95 4.45
C TRP A 112 -1.88 4.68 5.01
N GLY A 113 -1.06 3.69 5.36
CA GLY A 113 -1.51 2.50 6.11
C GLY A 113 -1.58 2.75 7.61
N TYR A 114 -0.69 3.60 8.14
CA TYR A 114 -0.58 3.92 9.57
C TYR A 114 -0.28 5.39 9.85
N PHE A 115 -0.62 5.81 11.07
CA PHE A 115 -0.18 7.04 11.72
C PHE A 115 0.92 6.77 12.77
N PRO A 116 1.80 7.75 13.08
CA PRO A 116 1.90 9.07 12.45
C PRO A 116 2.39 9.00 11.00
N LYS A 117 2.01 9.99 10.18
CA LYS A 117 2.42 10.10 8.78
C LYS A 117 3.95 10.20 8.68
N ARG A 118 4.53 9.46 7.73
CA ARG A 118 5.98 9.31 7.57
C ARG A 118 6.39 9.63 6.14
N TYR A 119 7.13 10.71 5.99
CA TYR A 119 7.44 11.34 4.70
C TYR A 119 8.70 10.82 4.02
N ASP A 120 9.24 9.68 4.46
CA ASP A 120 10.41 9.08 3.84
C ASP A 120 10.17 8.93 2.33
N ARG A 121 11.05 9.53 1.52
CA ARG A 121 11.03 9.46 0.05
C ARG A 121 9.74 9.98 -0.62
N PHE A 122 8.94 10.79 0.07
CA PHE A 122 7.69 11.31 -0.51
C PHE A 122 7.97 12.26 -1.68
N GLY A 123 7.32 12.01 -2.82
CA GLY A 123 7.51 12.80 -4.05
C GLY A 123 8.71 12.40 -4.91
N GLU A 124 9.45 11.34 -4.56
CA GLU A 124 10.43 10.76 -5.47
C GLU A 124 9.72 10.05 -6.63
N GLU A 125 10.04 10.43 -7.86
CA GLU A 125 9.38 9.93 -9.06
C GLU A 125 9.92 8.57 -9.51
N PHE A 126 9.14 7.89 -10.35
CA PHE A 126 9.63 6.77 -11.15
C PHE A 126 10.52 7.31 -12.28
N ASN A 127 11.81 6.95 -12.28
CA ASN A 127 12.80 7.36 -13.30
C ASN A 127 12.68 6.54 -14.59
#